data_AF-A0A081QM26-F1
#
_entry.id   AF-A0A081QM26-F1
#
_cell.length_a   1.000
_cell.length_b   1.000
_cell.length_c   1.000
_cell.angle_alpha   90.00
_cell.angle_beta   90.00
_cell.angle_gamma   90.00
#
_symmetry.space_group_name_H-M   'P 1'
#
loop_
_entity.id
_entity.type
_entity.pdbx_description
1 polymer ?
#
loop_
_entity_poly.entity_id
_entity_poly.type
_entity_poly.pdbx_seq_one_letter_code
_entity_poly.pdbx_strand_id
1 'polypeptide(L)'
;MKKEMKRALVALGLSTLLVPSFTNQVVYAQEESHETVTQVTLEFFKNEVEQAKKSYKEFLSKNKEKLLNEADQVDWSILSFSQDDIKIIKNNAIERLNKEYQSFLEEIEGVEKEALETSKDFQGAVNRLHDSMSYRINTNFDSSYRIKKEALNLVILKKKEKLIPKIKANQDYTAREKSNVLENLESTIDFKNFEPDSYYDKTSVNEYLKKLIPIMSDEFHIYISLPIERYRKEIKAVAFMEKTAISSDDFLSKSEKIALLNNVEDILEEGLAKIGTHSGGYIPDNGTDIVNMLSPEELSVFTKRIEDVYQGKANPKVTKEEAIQAVSTGTSSSVSALTSTQSTVTVKEDTKKDHQASKWFKESGKWYYNDLSGNLVRNRWVGRYYLKADASMAVSEWIYDEDYKSWFYVDSTGSYVEKAWQGEYYLKRGGYMAKSEWVFDSQYDSWYYLNQDGKYARNQWIKDGDKWYYLLADGKLAKNMTINGYKVNEKGEWV
;
A
#
# COMPACT_ATOMS: atom_id res chain seq x y z
N MET A 1 -31.65 -34.48 27.07
CA MET A 1 -30.18 -34.69 27.13
C MET A 1 -29.76 -36.16 26.95
N LYS A 2 -30.08 -37.11 27.86
CA LYS A 2 -29.70 -38.54 27.72
C LYS A 2 -30.17 -39.25 26.44
N LYS A 3 -31.35 -38.89 25.91
CA LYS A 3 -31.96 -39.51 24.72
C LYS A 3 -31.32 -39.02 23.41
N GLU A 4 -30.72 -37.83 23.41
CA GLU A 4 -30.13 -37.23 22.21
C GLU A 4 -28.68 -37.65 22.01
N MET A 5 -27.88 -37.74 23.09
CA MET A 5 -26.53 -38.33 23.03
C MET A 5 -26.58 -39.80 22.56
N LYS A 6 -27.58 -40.57 23.03
CA LYS A 6 -27.81 -41.95 22.57
C LYS A 6 -28.21 -42.00 21.09
N ARG A 7 -29.01 -41.05 20.59
CA ARG A 7 -29.39 -40.96 19.17
C ARG A 7 -28.22 -40.53 18.27
N ALA A 8 -27.38 -39.59 18.71
CA ALA A 8 -26.21 -39.12 17.99
C ALA A 8 -25.13 -40.22 17.86
N LEU A 9 -24.85 -40.95 18.95
CA LEU A 9 -23.94 -42.10 18.95
C LEU A 9 -24.46 -43.28 18.11
N VAL A 10 -25.78 -43.52 18.11
CA VAL A 10 -26.41 -44.54 17.26
C VAL A 10 -26.36 -44.16 15.78
N ALA A 11 -26.61 -42.89 15.43
CA ALA A 11 -26.54 -42.41 14.05
C ALA A 11 -25.13 -42.46 13.44
N LEU A 12 -24.08 -42.45 14.28
CA LEU A 12 -22.67 -42.56 13.89
C LEU A 12 -22.13 -44.00 13.89
N GLY A 13 -22.96 -45.02 14.10
CA GLY A 13 -22.52 -46.41 14.20
C GLY A 13 -21.65 -46.71 15.43
N LEU A 14 -21.70 -45.85 16.45
CA LEU A 14 -20.97 -45.96 17.72
C LEU A 14 -21.81 -46.61 18.83
N SER A 15 -23.01 -47.13 18.51
CA SER A 15 -23.94 -47.70 19.49
C SER A 15 -23.40 -48.91 20.25
N THR A 16 -22.46 -49.64 19.65
CA THR A 16 -21.81 -50.82 20.25
C THR A 16 -20.66 -50.48 21.21
N LEU A 17 -20.24 -49.21 21.28
CA LEU A 17 -19.21 -48.72 22.21
C LEU A 17 -19.78 -48.27 23.56
N LEU A 18 -21.11 -48.17 23.70
CA LEU A 18 -21.73 -48.15 25.02
C LEU A 18 -21.69 -49.56 25.58
N VAL A 19 -20.64 -49.87 26.33
CA VAL A 19 -20.60 -51.03 27.24
C VAL A 19 -21.93 -51.06 28.02
N PRO A 20 -22.53 -52.24 28.29
CA PRO A 20 -23.83 -52.38 28.96
C PRO A 20 -24.04 -51.57 30.26
N SER A 21 -22.98 -51.01 30.86
CA SER A 21 -23.05 -50.08 32.00
C SER A 21 -23.87 -48.82 31.71
N PHE A 22 -23.84 -48.29 30.48
CA PHE A 22 -24.58 -47.07 30.12
C PHE A 22 -26.10 -47.29 29.92
N THR A 23 -26.55 -48.53 29.72
CA THR A 23 -27.99 -48.85 29.62
C THR A 23 -28.53 -49.42 30.93
N ASN A 24 -27.72 -50.17 31.69
CA ASN A 24 -28.14 -50.73 32.99
C ASN A 24 -28.32 -49.67 34.08
N GLN A 25 -27.55 -48.57 34.09
CA GLN A 25 -27.75 -47.48 35.06
C GLN A 25 -28.94 -46.55 34.73
N VAL A 26 -29.54 -46.66 33.53
CA VAL A 26 -30.75 -45.89 33.16
C VAL A 26 -32.01 -46.60 33.65
N VAL A 27 -32.00 -47.94 33.70
CA VAL A 27 -33.12 -48.73 34.26
C VAL A 27 -33.10 -48.68 35.79
N TYR A 28 -31.92 -48.72 36.42
CA TYR A 28 -31.80 -48.63 37.88
C TYR A 28 -32.28 -47.29 38.45
N ALA A 29 -32.22 -46.21 37.66
CA ALA A 29 -32.63 -44.86 38.08
C ALA A 29 -34.15 -44.61 38.01
N GLN A 30 -34.97 -45.56 37.52
CA GLN A 30 -36.43 -45.43 37.51
C GLN A 30 -37.13 -46.24 38.62
N GLU A 31 -36.44 -47.14 39.33
CA GLU A 31 -37.06 -47.99 40.35
C GLU A 31 -36.72 -47.65 41.81
N GLU A 32 -35.74 -46.78 42.08
CA GLU A 32 -35.42 -46.33 43.45
C GLU A 32 -35.50 -44.81 43.58
N SER A 33 -36.71 -44.32 43.82
CA SER A 33 -36.93 -42.98 44.38
C SER A 33 -36.65 -42.98 45.88
N HIS A 34 -35.40 -43.20 46.31
CA HIS A 34 -34.95 -42.88 47.67
C HIS A 34 -33.44 -42.63 47.71
N GLU A 35 -33.06 -41.74 48.63
CA GLU A 35 -31.73 -41.20 48.91
C GLU A 35 -30.56 -42.20 48.79
N THR A 36 -29.55 -41.83 48.00
CA THR A 36 -28.13 -41.92 48.34
C THR A 36 -27.34 -41.16 47.27
N VAL A 37 -26.73 -40.03 47.63
CA VAL A 37 -25.71 -39.39 46.78
C VAL A 37 -24.49 -40.30 46.85
N THR A 38 -24.38 -41.26 45.92
CA THR A 38 -23.15 -42.04 45.74
C THR A 38 -22.04 -41.07 45.39
N GLN A 39 -21.17 -40.79 46.36
CA GLN A 39 -20.03 -39.91 46.20
C GLN A 39 -19.09 -40.51 45.15
N VAL A 40 -18.88 -39.82 44.03
CA VAL A 40 -17.95 -40.27 42.98
C VAL A 40 -16.56 -40.44 43.58
N THR A 41 -15.99 -41.63 43.44
CA THR A 41 -14.64 -41.93 43.94
C THR A 41 -13.57 -41.32 43.03
N LEU A 42 -12.40 -41.05 43.60
CA LEU A 42 -11.23 -40.60 42.84
C LEU A 42 -10.87 -41.58 41.71
N GLU A 43 -10.98 -42.89 41.97
CA GLU A 43 -10.68 -43.92 40.98
C GLU A 43 -11.67 -43.89 39.81
N PHE A 44 -12.97 -43.73 40.11
CA PHE A 44 -13.98 -43.56 39.07
C PHE A 44 -13.69 -42.32 38.22
N PHE A 45 -13.37 -41.19 38.85
CA PHE A 45 -13.06 -39.95 38.15
C PHE A 45 -11.86 -40.10 37.19
N LYS A 46 -10.76 -40.68 37.66
CA LYS A 46 -9.57 -40.93 36.81
C LYS A 46 -9.90 -41.83 35.62
N ASN A 47 -10.71 -42.87 35.84
CA ASN A 47 -11.16 -43.73 34.76
C ASN A 47 -12.02 -42.95 33.74
N GLU A 48 -12.94 -42.10 34.19
CA GLU A 48 -13.75 -41.26 33.29
C GLU A 48 -12.89 -40.29 32.45
N VAL A 49 -11.86 -39.69 33.05
CA VAL A 49 -10.90 -38.82 32.33
C VAL A 49 -10.19 -39.59 31.21
N GLU A 50 -9.64 -40.76 31.52
CA GLU A 50 -8.95 -41.58 30.51
C GLU A 50 -9.90 -42.09 29.42
N GLN A 51 -11.14 -42.46 29.78
CA GLN A 51 -12.16 -42.81 28.81
C GLN A 51 -12.55 -41.64 27.91
N ALA A 52 -12.63 -40.42 28.45
CA ALA A 52 -12.91 -39.22 27.66
C ALA A 52 -11.80 -38.98 26.62
N LYS A 53 -10.53 -38.99 27.05
CA LYS A 53 -9.36 -38.84 26.16
C LYS A 53 -9.36 -39.89 25.04
N LYS A 54 -9.60 -41.16 25.38
CA LYS A 54 -9.67 -42.27 24.41
C LYS A 54 -10.82 -42.12 23.43
N SER A 55 -12.04 -41.90 23.94
CA SER A 55 -13.26 -41.81 23.11
C SER A 55 -13.15 -40.67 22.11
N TYR A 56 -12.58 -39.53 22.52
CA TYR A 56 -12.42 -38.40 21.62
C TYR A 56 -11.31 -38.61 20.59
N LYS A 57 -10.23 -39.33 20.92
CA LYS A 57 -9.21 -39.75 19.95
C LYS A 57 -9.78 -40.67 18.86
N GLU A 58 -10.66 -41.60 19.25
CA GLU A 58 -11.36 -42.48 18.30
C GLU A 58 -12.35 -41.70 17.43
N PHE A 59 -13.15 -40.81 18.04
CA PHE A 59 -14.02 -39.88 17.33
C PHE A 59 -13.25 -39.06 16.28
N LEU A 60 -12.10 -38.48 16.66
CA LEU A 60 -11.24 -37.73 15.75
C LEU A 60 -10.78 -38.58 14.56
N SER A 61 -10.34 -39.81 14.82
CA SER A 61 -9.81 -40.70 13.79
C SER A 61 -10.87 -41.06 12.74
N LYS A 62 -12.08 -41.41 13.19
CA LYS A 62 -13.23 -41.68 12.30
C LYS A 62 -13.62 -40.45 11.48
N ASN A 63 -13.57 -39.28 12.10
CA ASN A 63 -13.94 -38.03 11.45
C ASN A 63 -12.88 -37.58 10.43
N LYS A 64 -11.59 -37.84 10.66
CA LYS A 64 -10.54 -37.64 9.63
C LYS A 64 -10.80 -38.51 8.41
N GLU A 65 -11.11 -39.78 8.61
CA GLU A 65 -11.43 -40.71 7.52
C GLU A 65 -12.68 -40.25 6.75
N LYS A 66 -13.75 -39.87 7.47
CA LYS A 66 -14.96 -39.32 6.85
C LYS A 66 -14.68 -38.06 6.03
N LEU A 67 -13.88 -37.14 6.55
CA LEU A 67 -13.48 -35.92 5.83
C LEU A 67 -12.73 -36.23 4.54
N LEU A 68 -11.75 -37.14 4.60
CA LEU A 68 -10.97 -37.55 3.44
C LEU A 68 -11.85 -38.22 2.38
N ASN A 69 -12.69 -39.17 2.79
CA ASN A 69 -13.62 -39.87 1.90
C ASN A 69 -14.61 -38.91 1.24
N GLU A 70 -15.10 -37.90 1.96
CA GLU A 70 -15.98 -36.90 1.37
C GLU A 70 -15.22 -35.99 0.39
N ALA A 71 -14.02 -35.53 0.76
CA ALA A 71 -13.18 -34.72 -0.13
C ALA A 71 -12.76 -35.46 -1.41
N ASP A 72 -12.66 -36.80 -1.38
CA ASP A 72 -12.42 -37.63 -2.57
C ASP A 72 -13.61 -37.71 -3.54
N GLN A 73 -14.83 -37.44 -3.05
CA GLN A 73 -16.06 -37.44 -3.85
C GLN A 73 -16.41 -36.07 -4.43
N VAL A 74 -15.69 -35.02 -4.04
CA VAL A 74 -15.90 -33.64 -4.52
C VAL A 74 -15.40 -33.51 -5.95
N ASP A 75 -16.22 -32.87 -6.80
CA ASP A 75 -15.83 -32.49 -8.15
C ASP A 75 -14.99 -31.20 -8.10
N TRP A 76 -13.68 -31.36 -7.88
CA TRP A 76 -12.72 -30.26 -7.82
C TRP A 76 -12.51 -29.54 -9.16
N SER A 77 -12.98 -30.11 -10.27
CA SER A 77 -12.88 -29.49 -11.60
C SER A 77 -13.73 -28.23 -11.71
N ILE A 78 -14.77 -28.09 -10.88
CA ILE A 78 -15.65 -26.91 -10.80
C ILE A 78 -14.86 -25.60 -10.66
N LEU A 79 -13.76 -25.62 -9.88
CA LEU A 79 -12.87 -24.47 -9.68
C LEU A 79 -11.49 -24.67 -10.32
N SER A 80 -11.33 -25.71 -11.14
CA SER A 80 -10.04 -26.07 -11.76
C SER A 80 -8.90 -26.24 -10.73
N PHE A 81 -9.19 -26.77 -9.54
CA PHE A 81 -8.17 -27.04 -8.54
C PHE A 81 -7.23 -28.18 -8.95
N SER A 82 -5.93 -27.96 -8.77
CA SER A 82 -4.90 -28.96 -9.01
C SER A 82 -4.85 -30.03 -7.91
N GLN A 83 -4.09 -31.11 -8.12
CA GLN A 83 -3.88 -32.12 -7.08
C GLN A 83 -3.20 -31.55 -5.83
N ASP A 84 -2.30 -30.57 -6.00
CA ASP A 84 -1.65 -29.89 -4.87
C ASP A 84 -2.65 -29.02 -4.10
N ASP A 85 -3.56 -28.34 -4.79
CA ASP A 85 -4.64 -27.57 -4.16
C ASP A 85 -5.55 -28.45 -3.31
N ILE A 86 -5.95 -29.60 -3.85
CA ILE A 86 -6.77 -30.59 -3.13
C ILE A 86 -6.02 -31.10 -1.89
N LYS A 87 -4.72 -31.34 -1.99
CA LYS A 87 -3.88 -31.76 -0.87
C LYS A 87 -3.79 -30.69 0.21
N ILE A 88 -3.63 -29.41 -0.17
CA ILE A 88 -3.63 -28.28 0.76
C ILE A 88 -4.96 -28.21 1.52
N ILE A 89 -6.09 -28.29 0.81
CA ILE A 89 -7.43 -28.26 1.42
C ILE A 89 -7.60 -29.38 2.45
N LYS A 90 -7.26 -30.63 2.08
CA LYS A 90 -7.36 -31.79 2.97
C LYS A 90 -6.47 -31.65 4.20
N ASN A 91 -5.22 -31.24 4.01
CA ASN A 91 -4.26 -31.08 5.10
C ASN A 91 -4.70 -29.98 6.07
N ASN A 92 -5.09 -28.80 5.56
CA ASN A 92 -5.55 -27.69 6.40
C ASN A 92 -6.81 -28.08 7.19
N ALA A 93 -7.74 -28.79 6.58
CA ALA A 93 -8.94 -29.25 7.24
C ALA A 93 -8.63 -30.24 8.38
N ILE A 94 -7.67 -31.15 8.16
CA ILE A 94 -7.15 -32.07 9.19
C ILE A 94 -6.40 -31.31 10.29
N GLU A 95 -5.59 -30.31 9.94
CA GLU A 95 -4.85 -29.51 10.92
C GLU A 95 -5.78 -28.73 11.85
N ARG A 96 -6.85 -28.12 11.32
CA ARG A 96 -7.87 -27.47 12.15
C ARG A 96 -8.53 -28.45 13.11
N LEU A 97 -8.87 -29.63 12.61
CA LEU A 97 -9.43 -30.69 13.43
C LEU A 97 -8.43 -31.16 14.52
N ASN A 98 -7.14 -31.22 14.22
CA ASN A 98 -6.09 -31.50 15.22
C ASN A 98 -5.97 -30.39 16.26
N LYS A 99 -6.09 -29.11 15.87
CA LYS A 99 -6.06 -27.97 16.82
C LYS A 99 -7.23 -28.02 17.80
N GLU A 100 -8.43 -28.32 17.30
CA GLU A 100 -9.61 -28.54 18.15
C GLU A 100 -9.45 -29.76 19.06
N TYR A 101 -8.72 -30.78 18.60
CA TYR A 101 -8.37 -31.92 19.42
C TYR A 101 -7.48 -31.53 20.61
N GLN A 102 -6.40 -30.79 20.34
CA GLN A 102 -5.49 -30.32 21.38
C GLN A 102 -6.20 -29.41 22.38
N SER A 103 -7.01 -28.46 21.90
CA SER A 103 -7.79 -27.57 22.78
C SER A 103 -8.72 -28.34 23.73
N PHE A 104 -9.29 -29.46 23.30
CA PHE A 104 -10.12 -30.28 24.19
C PHE A 104 -9.29 -31.11 25.17
N LEU A 105 -8.11 -31.60 24.76
CA LEU A 105 -7.21 -32.28 25.70
C LEU A 105 -6.78 -31.33 26.82
N GLU A 106 -6.42 -30.09 26.49
CA GLU A 106 -6.10 -29.04 27.46
C GLU A 106 -7.27 -28.76 28.42
N GLU A 107 -8.51 -28.77 27.91
CA GLU A 107 -9.71 -28.64 28.73
C GLU A 107 -9.88 -29.82 29.71
N ILE A 108 -9.73 -31.05 29.23
CA ILE A 108 -9.79 -32.26 30.08
C ILE A 108 -8.72 -32.18 31.16
N GLU A 109 -7.49 -31.85 30.81
CA GLU A 109 -6.38 -31.70 31.75
C GLU A 109 -6.64 -30.60 32.79
N GLY A 110 -7.28 -29.50 32.37
CA GLY A 110 -7.72 -28.43 33.27
C GLY A 110 -8.76 -28.91 34.28
N VAL A 111 -9.77 -29.64 33.83
CA VAL A 111 -10.81 -30.22 34.71
C VAL A 111 -10.21 -31.27 35.65
N GLU A 112 -9.31 -32.12 35.14
CA GLU A 112 -8.56 -33.10 35.92
C GLU A 112 -7.76 -32.41 37.04
N LYS A 113 -6.98 -31.40 36.70
CA LYS A 113 -6.16 -30.65 37.65
C LYS A 113 -7.01 -29.95 38.71
N GLU A 114 -8.07 -29.25 38.31
CA GLU A 114 -8.97 -28.55 39.25
C GLU A 114 -9.58 -29.50 40.27
N ALA A 115 -10.08 -30.65 39.81
CA ALA A 115 -10.70 -31.67 40.66
C ALA A 115 -9.68 -32.32 41.61
N LEU A 116 -8.46 -32.58 41.14
CA LEU A 116 -7.41 -33.22 41.93
C LEU A 116 -6.75 -32.29 42.93
N GLU A 117 -6.54 -31.01 42.59
CA GLU A 117 -5.72 -30.09 43.39
C GLU A 117 -6.55 -29.12 44.21
N THR A 118 -7.73 -28.71 43.72
CA THR A 118 -8.46 -27.55 44.26
C THR A 118 -9.81 -27.92 44.84
N SER A 119 -10.75 -28.37 44.01
CA SER A 119 -12.17 -28.47 44.40
C SER A 119 -12.49 -29.76 45.16
N LYS A 120 -11.79 -30.86 44.84
CA LYS A 120 -12.13 -32.24 45.26
C LYS A 120 -13.57 -32.65 44.92
N ASP A 121 -14.24 -31.91 44.03
CA ASP A 121 -15.58 -32.20 43.54
C ASP A 121 -15.50 -33.07 42.28
N PHE A 122 -15.35 -34.38 42.50
CA PHE A 122 -15.25 -35.34 41.41
C PHE A 122 -16.56 -35.48 40.62
N GLN A 123 -17.71 -35.38 41.28
CA GLN A 123 -19.00 -35.50 40.62
C GLN A 123 -19.25 -34.32 39.68
N GLY A 124 -18.98 -33.10 40.13
CA GLY A 124 -19.07 -31.91 39.28
C GLY A 124 -18.07 -31.94 38.12
N ALA A 125 -16.85 -32.44 38.35
CA ALA A 125 -15.85 -32.59 37.30
C ALA A 125 -16.27 -33.60 36.22
N VAL A 126 -16.83 -34.76 36.61
CA VAL A 126 -17.39 -35.74 35.65
C VAL A 126 -18.51 -35.11 34.82
N ASN A 127 -19.44 -34.38 35.46
CA ASN A 127 -20.54 -33.72 34.75
C ASN A 127 -20.02 -32.72 33.71
N ARG A 128 -19.01 -31.90 34.07
CA ARG A 128 -18.37 -30.96 33.13
C ARG A 128 -17.72 -31.67 31.95
N LEU A 129 -17.01 -32.77 32.19
CA LEU A 129 -16.41 -33.59 31.12
C LEU A 129 -17.48 -34.14 30.17
N HIS A 130 -18.58 -34.67 30.71
CA HIS A 130 -19.68 -35.23 29.91
C HIS A 130 -20.40 -34.14 29.09
N ASP A 131 -20.64 -32.98 29.68
CA ASP A 131 -21.28 -31.85 29.00
C ASP A 131 -20.39 -31.31 27.87
N SER A 132 -19.09 -31.14 28.14
CA SER A 132 -18.11 -30.69 27.14
C SER A 132 -17.97 -31.69 25.98
N MET A 133 -17.84 -32.98 26.30
CA MET A 133 -17.80 -34.05 25.30
C MET A 133 -19.06 -34.05 24.43
N SER A 134 -20.23 -33.97 25.07
CA SER A 134 -21.53 -33.95 24.38
C SER A 134 -21.65 -32.74 23.47
N TYR A 135 -21.25 -31.56 23.94
CA TYR A 135 -21.23 -30.35 23.14
C TYR A 135 -20.36 -30.56 21.89
N ARG A 136 -19.08 -30.92 22.07
CA ARG A 136 -18.12 -31.05 20.97
C ARG A 136 -18.51 -32.11 19.96
N ILE A 137 -19.02 -33.27 20.40
CA ILE A 137 -19.49 -34.31 19.47
C ILE A 137 -20.68 -33.83 18.63
N ASN A 138 -21.61 -33.07 19.23
CA ASN A 138 -22.82 -32.62 18.55
C ASN A 138 -22.61 -31.35 17.69
N THR A 139 -21.64 -30.50 18.03
CA THR A 139 -21.47 -29.19 17.36
C THR A 139 -20.26 -29.10 16.44
N ASN A 140 -19.22 -29.92 16.62
CA ASN A 140 -17.92 -29.62 15.99
C ASN A 140 -17.63 -30.37 14.69
N PHE A 141 -18.39 -31.39 14.30
CA PHE A 141 -17.99 -32.18 13.13
C PHE A 141 -18.99 -32.19 11.98
N ASP A 142 -18.83 -31.19 11.12
CA ASP A 142 -19.32 -31.21 9.74
C ASP A 142 -18.13 -31.21 8.77
N SER A 143 -17.91 -32.35 8.10
CA SER A 143 -16.89 -32.52 7.08
C SER A 143 -17.14 -31.62 5.87
N SER A 144 -18.40 -31.47 5.45
CA SER A 144 -18.79 -30.60 4.33
C SER A 144 -18.40 -29.16 4.63
N TYR A 145 -18.80 -28.63 5.79
CA TYR A 145 -18.47 -27.28 6.23
C TYR A 145 -16.96 -27.00 6.21
N ARG A 146 -16.14 -27.93 6.74
CA ARG A 146 -14.68 -27.78 6.75
C ARG A 146 -14.08 -27.74 5.36
N ILE A 147 -14.55 -28.63 4.46
CA ILE A 147 -14.09 -28.67 3.08
C ILE A 147 -14.47 -27.37 2.36
N LYS A 148 -15.71 -26.88 2.51
CA LYS A 148 -16.17 -25.59 1.97
C LYS A 148 -15.28 -24.44 2.47
N LYS A 149 -15.05 -24.38 3.79
CA LYS A 149 -14.24 -23.32 4.41
C LYS A 149 -12.80 -23.32 3.89
N GLU A 150 -12.16 -24.49 3.79
CA GLU A 150 -10.79 -24.57 3.27
C GLU A 150 -10.70 -24.30 1.76
N ALA A 151 -11.71 -24.70 0.98
CA ALA A 151 -11.80 -24.32 -0.42
C ALA A 151 -11.86 -22.80 -0.58
N LEU A 152 -12.71 -22.11 0.19
CA LEU A 152 -12.78 -20.64 0.21
C LEU A 152 -11.45 -20.02 0.63
N ASN A 153 -10.84 -20.51 1.72
CA ASN A 153 -9.54 -19.99 2.19
C ASN A 153 -8.47 -20.10 1.10
N LEU A 154 -8.45 -21.20 0.33
CA LEU A 154 -7.50 -21.37 -0.77
C LEU A 154 -7.77 -20.43 -1.94
N VAL A 155 -9.05 -20.20 -2.31
CA VAL A 155 -9.42 -19.19 -3.31
C VAL A 155 -8.93 -17.81 -2.90
N ILE A 156 -9.19 -17.42 -1.64
CA ILE A 156 -8.75 -16.15 -1.06
C ILE A 156 -7.21 -16.04 -1.12
N LEU A 157 -6.51 -17.09 -0.70
CA LEU A 157 -5.04 -17.13 -0.71
C LEU A 157 -4.49 -16.91 -2.12
N LYS A 158 -4.98 -17.64 -3.12
CA LYS A 158 -4.54 -17.50 -4.52
C LYS A 158 -4.78 -16.09 -5.05
N LYS A 159 -5.91 -15.47 -4.72
CA LYS A 159 -6.19 -14.06 -5.09
C LYS A 159 -5.18 -13.10 -4.44
N LYS A 160 -4.91 -13.27 -3.16
CA LYS A 160 -3.91 -12.46 -2.43
C LYS A 160 -2.49 -12.67 -2.98
N GLU A 161 -2.10 -13.91 -3.29
CA GLU A 161 -0.78 -14.24 -3.84
C GLU A 161 -0.51 -13.61 -5.21
N LYS A 162 -1.54 -13.43 -6.06
CA LYS A 162 -1.40 -12.66 -7.31
C LYS A 162 -1.21 -11.16 -7.06
N LEU A 163 -1.81 -10.63 -5.99
CA LEU A 163 -1.86 -9.18 -5.71
C LEU A 163 -0.63 -8.68 -4.94
N ILE A 164 -0.14 -9.46 -3.97
CA ILE A 164 0.99 -9.10 -3.09
C ILE A 164 2.25 -8.67 -3.88
N PRO A 165 2.71 -9.42 -4.90
CA PRO A 165 3.88 -9.02 -5.68
C PRO A 165 3.69 -7.67 -6.39
N LYS A 166 2.48 -7.40 -6.89
CA LYS A 166 2.15 -6.15 -7.60
C LYS A 166 2.25 -4.95 -6.66
N ILE A 167 1.72 -5.07 -5.44
CA ILE A 167 1.83 -4.03 -4.41
C ILE A 167 3.29 -3.82 -3.99
N LYS A 168 4.04 -4.90 -3.78
CA LYS A 168 5.46 -4.82 -3.39
C LYS A 168 6.30 -4.12 -4.45
N ALA A 169 6.08 -4.45 -5.72
CA ALA A 169 6.82 -3.89 -6.85
C ALA A 169 6.42 -2.45 -7.22
N ASN A 170 5.20 -2.03 -6.89
CA ASN A 170 4.68 -0.70 -7.22
C ASN A 170 5.49 0.41 -6.50
N GLN A 171 6.04 1.36 -7.28
CA GLN A 171 6.92 2.42 -6.78
C GLN A 171 6.16 3.62 -6.20
N ASP A 172 4.86 3.70 -6.44
CA ASP A 172 4.02 4.83 -6.06
C ASP A 172 3.72 4.82 -4.56
N TYR A 173 3.67 3.63 -3.97
CA TYR A 173 3.47 3.44 -2.54
C TYR A 173 4.72 3.82 -1.74
N THR A 174 4.53 4.62 -0.70
CA THR A 174 5.52 4.76 0.37
C THR A 174 5.66 3.46 1.17
N ALA A 175 6.78 3.27 1.86
CA ALA A 175 6.99 2.09 2.72
C ALA A 175 5.87 1.89 3.75
N ARG A 176 5.34 2.98 4.32
CA ARG A 176 4.22 2.96 5.26
C ARG A 176 2.92 2.52 4.60
N GLU A 177 2.57 3.10 3.45
CA GLU A 177 1.36 2.68 2.73
C GLU A 177 1.46 1.23 2.26
N LYS A 178 2.63 0.76 1.79
CA LYS A 178 2.84 -0.66 1.45
C LYS A 178 2.54 -1.56 2.65
N SER A 179 3.09 -1.23 3.82
CA SER A 179 2.85 -2.00 5.05
C SER A 179 1.37 -2.04 5.40
N ASN A 180 0.70 -0.89 5.39
CA ASN A 180 -0.71 -0.79 5.74
C ASN A 180 -1.61 -1.57 4.77
N VAL A 181 -1.35 -1.49 3.46
CA VAL A 181 -2.14 -2.22 2.47
C VAL A 181 -1.93 -3.72 2.60
N LEU A 182 -0.68 -4.18 2.80
CA LEU A 182 -0.39 -5.59 3.00
C LEU A 182 -1.01 -6.14 4.29
N GLU A 183 -1.05 -5.35 5.36
CA GLU A 183 -1.74 -5.72 6.61
C GLU A 183 -3.26 -5.80 6.41
N ASN A 184 -3.86 -4.83 5.72
CA ASN A 184 -5.29 -4.84 5.41
C ASN A 184 -5.68 -6.00 4.50
N LEU A 185 -4.78 -6.48 3.65
CA LEU A 185 -4.99 -7.68 2.85
C LEU A 185 -5.15 -8.94 3.70
N GLU A 186 -4.80 -8.96 5.00
CA GLU A 186 -5.11 -10.10 5.86
C GLU A 186 -6.62 -10.21 6.15
N SER A 187 -7.37 -9.11 6.02
CA SER A 187 -8.83 -9.10 6.15
C SER A 187 -9.51 -10.03 5.14
N THR A 188 -10.70 -10.51 5.51
CA THR A 188 -11.57 -11.34 4.66
C THR A 188 -12.91 -10.66 4.36
N ILE A 189 -13.04 -9.35 4.63
CA ILE A 189 -14.32 -8.64 4.55
C ILE A 189 -14.97 -8.70 3.16
N ASP A 190 -14.18 -8.62 2.10
CA ASP A 190 -14.64 -8.72 0.71
C ASP A 190 -15.22 -10.11 0.37
N PHE A 191 -14.86 -11.13 1.17
CA PHE A 191 -15.29 -12.51 0.98
C PHE A 191 -16.41 -12.92 1.93
N LYS A 192 -16.91 -12.01 2.78
CA LYS A 192 -17.91 -12.31 3.82
C LYS A 192 -19.18 -12.97 3.27
N ASN A 193 -19.62 -12.57 2.08
CA ASN A 193 -20.83 -13.11 1.45
C ASN A 193 -20.65 -14.53 0.87
N PHE A 194 -19.41 -15.04 0.89
CA PHE A 194 -19.08 -16.38 0.41
C PHE A 194 -18.77 -17.35 1.56
N GLU A 195 -18.78 -16.86 2.80
CA GLU A 195 -18.63 -17.70 3.98
C GLU A 195 -19.77 -18.73 4.06
N PRO A 196 -19.50 -20.00 4.40
CA PRO A 196 -20.55 -21.00 4.56
C PRO A 196 -21.47 -20.66 5.75
N ASP A 197 -22.79 -20.75 5.55
CA ASP A 197 -23.83 -20.19 6.43
C ASP A 197 -23.90 -20.78 7.85
N SER A 198 -23.44 -22.02 8.07
CA SER A 198 -23.16 -22.64 9.40
C SER A 198 -22.82 -24.13 9.25
N TYR A 199 -22.54 -24.81 10.38
CA TYR A 199 -22.50 -26.29 10.49
C TYR A 199 -23.82 -27.01 10.12
N TYR A 200 -24.93 -26.28 9.96
CA TYR A 200 -26.23 -26.85 9.56
C TYR A 200 -26.54 -26.62 8.08
N ASP A 201 -25.64 -25.99 7.34
CA ASP A 201 -25.81 -25.77 5.90
C ASP A 201 -25.76 -27.10 5.14
N LYS A 202 -26.92 -27.53 4.66
CA LYS A 202 -27.10 -28.77 3.87
C LYS A 202 -26.69 -28.64 2.41
N THR A 203 -26.24 -27.47 1.96
CA THR A 203 -25.71 -27.29 0.61
C THR A 203 -24.57 -28.29 0.38
N SER A 204 -24.56 -29.01 -0.74
CA SER A 204 -23.45 -29.93 -1.05
C SER A 204 -22.15 -29.15 -1.25
N VAL A 205 -20.98 -29.79 -1.05
CA VAL A 205 -19.69 -29.14 -1.35
C VAL A 205 -19.65 -28.69 -2.81
N ASN A 206 -20.05 -29.53 -3.77
CA ASN A 206 -20.07 -29.20 -5.19
C ASN A 206 -20.96 -27.99 -5.52
N GLU A 207 -22.13 -27.88 -4.90
CA GLU A 207 -23.02 -26.73 -5.07
C GLU A 207 -22.43 -25.46 -4.46
N TYR A 208 -21.76 -25.57 -3.32
CA TYR A 208 -21.03 -24.46 -2.73
C TYR A 208 -19.85 -24.00 -3.61
N LEU A 209 -19.07 -24.93 -4.18
CA LEU A 209 -17.96 -24.57 -5.08
C LEU A 209 -18.45 -23.74 -6.27
N LYS A 210 -19.65 -24.00 -6.80
CA LYS A 210 -20.24 -23.17 -7.87
C LYS A 210 -20.48 -21.73 -7.43
N LYS A 211 -20.79 -21.48 -6.16
CA LYS A 211 -20.94 -20.12 -5.60
C LYS A 211 -19.61 -19.34 -5.55
N LEU A 212 -18.47 -20.04 -5.61
CA LEU A 212 -17.13 -19.41 -5.60
C LEU A 212 -16.63 -19.03 -7.01
N ILE A 213 -17.28 -19.51 -8.08
CA ILE A 213 -16.89 -19.20 -9.48
C ILE A 213 -16.73 -17.69 -9.73
N PRO A 214 -17.65 -16.80 -9.27
CA PRO A 214 -17.51 -15.37 -9.49
C PRO A 214 -16.22 -14.80 -8.90
N ILE A 215 -15.78 -15.32 -7.74
CA ILE A 215 -14.54 -14.87 -7.10
C ILE A 215 -13.32 -15.29 -7.91
N MET A 216 -13.36 -16.45 -8.57
CA MET A 216 -12.26 -16.93 -9.40
C MET A 216 -12.10 -16.14 -10.70
N SER A 217 -13.13 -15.40 -11.11
CA SER A 217 -13.11 -14.54 -12.29
C SER A 217 -12.11 -13.38 -12.14
N ASP A 218 -11.60 -12.89 -13.27
CA ASP A 218 -10.81 -11.66 -13.34
C ASP A 218 -11.65 -10.42 -12.99
N GLU A 219 -12.98 -10.51 -13.02
CA GLU A 219 -13.92 -9.43 -12.66
C GLU A 219 -14.04 -9.21 -11.14
N PHE A 220 -13.65 -10.20 -10.32
CA PHE A 220 -13.66 -10.03 -8.87
C PHE A 220 -12.37 -9.35 -8.42
N HIS A 221 -12.54 -8.25 -7.68
CA HIS A 221 -11.46 -7.38 -7.26
C HIS A 221 -11.43 -7.23 -5.74
N ILE A 222 -10.24 -7.35 -5.17
CA ILE A 222 -9.99 -6.98 -3.76
C ILE A 222 -9.77 -5.48 -3.72
N TYR A 223 -10.56 -4.77 -2.91
CA TYR A 223 -10.42 -3.34 -2.75
C TYR A 223 -9.25 -3.03 -1.80
N ILE A 224 -8.37 -2.13 -2.23
CA ILE A 224 -7.17 -1.74 -1.50
C ILE A 224 -7.11 -0.22 -1.32
N SER A 225 -6.40 0.21 -0.29
CA SER A 225 -6.03 1.62 -0.14
C SER A 225 -4.99 2.00 -1.21
N LEU A 226 -5.20 3.12 -1.89
CA LEU A 226 -4.36 3.57 -3.01
C LEU A 226 -3.16 4.41 -2.53
N PRO A 227 -2.07 4.50 -3.32
CA PRO A 227 -0.86 5.26 -2.98
C PRO A 227 -1.07 6.77 -3.19
N ILE A 228 -1.82 7.40 -2.29
CA ILE A 228 -2.25 8.79 -2.42
C ILE A 228 -1.30 9.79 -1.74
N GLU A 229 -0.40 9.34 -0.86
CA GLU A 229 0.49 10.23 -0.10
C GLU A 229 1.39 11.07 -1.02
N ARG A 230 1.88 10.50 -2.13
CA ARG A 230 2.68 11.24 -3.11
C ARG A 230 1.92 12.45 -3.69
N TYR A 231 0.64 12.28 -4.01
CA TYR A 231 -0.20 13.34 -4.59
C TYR A 231 -0.54 14.38 -3.55
N ARG A 232 -0.82 13.95 -2.31
CA ARG A 232 -1.01 14.88 -1.18
C ARG A 232 0.23 15.72 -0.93
N LYS A 233 1.42 15.13 -1.00
CA LYS A 233 2.69 15.87 -0.85
C LYS A 233 2.91 16.85 -1.98
N GLU A 234 2.67 16.43 -3.22
CA GLU A 234 2.86 17.28 -4.39
C GLU A 234 1.97 18.52 -4.36
N ILE A 235 0.66 18.36 -4.17
CA ILE A 235 -0.25 19.52 -4.14
C ILE A 235 0.03 20.45 -2.95
N LYS A 236 0.36 19.89 -1.78
CA LYS A 236 0.75 20.67 -0.60
C LYS A 236 2.06 21.44 -0.83
N ALA A 237 3.03 20.85 -1.52
CA ALA A 237 4.30 21.50 -1.83
C ALA A 237 4.10 22.69 -2.79
N VAL A 238 3.28 22.52 -3.82
CA VAL A 238 2.92 23.62 -4.75
C VAL A 238 2.23 24.76 -3.99
N ALA A 239 1.24 24.45 -3.15
CA ALA A 239 0.59 25.46 -2.31
C ALA A 239 1.57 26.16 -1.35
N PHE A 240 2.52 25.41 -0.76
CA PHE A 240 3.52 25.97 0.13
C PHE A 240 4.46 26.95 -0.59
N MET A 241 4.92 26.60 -1.78
CA MET A 241 5.74 27.49 -2.62
C MET A 241 4.99 28.78 -2.94
N GLU A 242 3.74 28.65 -3.38
CA GLU A 242 2.91 29.80 -3.78
C GLU A 242 2.65 30.75 -2.61
N LYS A 243 2.27 30.20 -1.45
CA LYS A 243 2.08 30.98 -0.21
C LYS A 243 3.35 31.71 0.21
N THR A 244 4.52 31.09 0.00
CA THR A 244 5.81 31.73 0.30
C THR A 244 6.10 32.89 -0.63
N ALA A 245 5.84 32.72 -1.94
CA ALA A 245 5.99 33.78 -2.93
C ALA A 245 5.11 35.00 -2.59
N ILE A 246 3.80 34.77 -2.39
CA ILE A 246 2.82 35.81 -1.99
C ILE A 246 3.27 36.54 -0.72
N SER A 247 3.70 35.79 0.29
CA SER A 247 4.12 36.37 1.58
C SER A 247 5.35 37.27 1.44
N SER A 248 6.28 36.89 0.57
CA SER A 248 7.55 37.57 0.34
C SER A 248 7.50 38.73 -0.66
N ASP A 249 6.35 38.96 -1.31
CA ASP A 249 6.20 40.06 -2.26
C ASP A 249 5.95 41.39 -1.53
N ASP A 250 6.91 42.31 -1.60
CA ASP A 250 6.82 43.63 -0.98
C ASP A 250 5.89 44.60 -1.74
N PHE A 251 5.46 44.26 -2.95
CA PHE A 251 4.53 45.07 -3.76
C PHE A 251 3.05 44.81 -3.45
N LEU A 252 2.73 43.73 -2.71
CA LEU A 252 1.37 43.42 -2.30
C LEU A 252 1.02 44.07 -0.96
N SER A 253 -0.17 44.67 -0.88
CA SER A 253 -0.75 45.11 0.39
C SER A 253 -1.11 43.92 1.28
N LYS A 254 -1.28 44.19 2.58
CA LYS A 254 -1.70 43.17 3.56
C LYS A 254 -3.04 42.51 3.18
N SER A 255 -4.00 43.27 2.65
CA SER A 255 -5.30 42.76 2.22
C SER A 255 -5.20 41.87 0.98
N GLU A 256 -4.37 42.24 0.00
CA GLU A 256 -4.14 41.43 -1.20
C GLU A 256 -3.46 40.11 -0.87
N LYS A 257 -2.45 40.13 0.01
CA LYS A 257 -1.81 38.90 0.51
C LYS A 257 -2.83 37.95 1.14
N ILE A 258 -3.70 38.45 2.02
CA ILE A 258 -4.72 37.62 2.68
C ILE A 258 -5.68 37.00 1.65
N ALA A 259 -6.16 37.78 0.69
CA ALA A 259 -7.08 37.28 -0.34
C ALA A 259 -6.43 36.18 -1.20
N LEU A 260 -5.19 36.38 -1.65
CA LEU A 260 -4.46 35.39 -2.46
C LEU A 260 -4.16 34.11 -1.66
N LEU A 261 -3.76 34.24 -0.39
CA LEU A 261 -3.49 33.08 0.48
C LEU A 261 -4.75 32.23 0.72
N ASN A 262 -5.91 32.87 0.89
CA ASN A 262 -7.19 32.15 1.03
C ASN A 262 -7.55 31.42 -0.26
N ASN A 263 -7.40 32.06 -1.43
CA ASN A 263 -7.65 31.41 -2.72
C ASN A 263 -6.75 30.18 -2.93
N VAL A 264 -5.46 30.24 -2.54
CA VAL A 264 -4.56 29.08 -2.59
C VAL A 264 -5.05 27.97 -1.66
N GLU A 265 -5.53 28.30 -0.46
CA GLU A 265 -6.03 27.31 0.50
C GLU A 265 -7.32 26.63 0.01
N ASP A 266 -8.27 27.38 -0.54
CA ASP A 266 -9.52 26.83 -1.06
C ASP A 266 -9.25 25.80 -2.17
N ILE A 267 -8.32 26.10 -3.10
CA ILE A 267 -7.94 25.20 -4.19
C ILE A 267 -7.16 23.98 -3.64
N LEU A 268 -6.31 24.17 -2.63
CA LEU A 268 -5.60 23.08 -1.97
C LEU A 268 -6.58 22.12 -1.29
N GLU A 269 -7.56 22.62 -0.55
CA GLU A 269 -8.60 21.82 0.10
C GLU A 269 -9.43 21.05 -0.93
N GLU A 270 -9.83 21.69 -2.02
CA GLU A 270 -10.54 21.06 -3.13
C GLU A 270 -9.74 19.89 -3.72
N GLY A 271 -8.45 20.10 -4.00
CA GLY A 271 -7.57 19.06 -4.54
C GLY A 271 -7.30 17.94 -3.55
N LEU A 272 -7.11 18.23 -2.26
CA LEU A 272 -6.96 17.21 -1.21
C LEU A 272 -8.24 16.39 -1.01
N ALA A 273 -9.42 17.01 -1.14
CA ALA A 273 -10.71 16.32 -1.13
C ALA A 273 -10.84 15.39 -2.35
N LYS A 274 -10.47 15.87 -3.55
CA LYS A 274 -10.45 15.06 -4.77
C LYS A 274 -9.49 13.87 -4.67
N ILE A 275 -8.30 14.04 -4.10
CA ILE A 275 -7.39 12.91 -3.81
C ILE A 275 -8.03 11.94 -2.81
N GLY A 276 -8.74 12.45 -1.80
CA GLY A 276 -9.45 11.65 -0.81
C GLY A 276 -10.55 10.75 -1.38
N THR A 277 -11.31 11.25 -2.37
CA THR A 277 -12.35 10.43 -3.04
C THR A 277 -11.77 9.30 -3.89
N HIS A 278 -10.47 9.37 -4.22
CA HIS A 278 -9.71 8.35 -4.97
C HIS A 278 -8.74 7.61 -4.03
N SER A 279 -9.12 7.41 -2.76
CA SER A 279 -8.29 6.72 -1.76
C SER A 279 -8.47 5.21 -1.73
N GLY A 280 -9.52 4.68 -2.37
CA GLY A 280 -9.81 3.26 -2.49
C GLY A 280 -9.97 2.85 -3.94
N GLY A 281 -9.44 1.69 -4.30
CA GLY A 281 -9.52 1.15 -5.65
C GLY A 281 -9.05 -0.30 -5.68
N TYR A 282 -8.60 -0.77 -6.84
CA TYR A 282 -8.15 -2.16 -7.00
C TYR A 282 -7.06 -2.28 -8.05
N ILE A 283 -6.37 -3.42 -8.04
CA ILE A 283 -5.44 -3.82 -9.10
C ILE A 283 -6.02 -5.09 -9.74
N PRO A 284 -6.31 -5.08 -11.06
CA PRO A 284 -6.88 -6.25 -11.74
C PRO A 284 -5.96 -7.47 -11.66
N ASP A 285 -6.52 -8.68 -11.66
CA ASP A 285 -5.75 -9.94 -11.68
C ASP A 285 -4.81 -10.04 -12.89
N ASN A 286 -5.24 -9.54 -14.04
CA ASN A 286 -4.54 -9.58 -15.32
C ASN A 286 -3.86 -8.25 -15.71
N GLY A 287 -3.79 -7.28 -14.79
CA GLY A 287 -3.17 -5.97 -15.01
C GLY A 287 -2.24 -5.54 -13.88
N THR A 288 -1.50 -4.46 -14.12
CA THR A 288 -0.64 -3.81 -13.10
C THR A 288 -1.13 -2.43 -12.71
N ASP A 289 -2.02 -1.84 -13.51
CA ASP A 289 -2.48 -0.48 -13.32
C ASP A 289 -3.54 -0.42 -12.22
N ILE A 290 -3.39 0.59 -11.37
CA ILE A 290 -4.35 0.84 -10.30
C ILE A 290 -5.59 1.48 -10.91
N VAL A 291 -6.75 0.87 -10.68
CA VAL A 291 -8.04 1.42 -11.08
C VAL A 291 -8.59 2.32 -9.98
N ASN A 292 -9.27 3.40 -10.39
CA ASN A 292 -9.84 4.43 -9.52
C ASN A 292 -8.81 5.33 -8.82
N MET A 293 -7.54 5.30 -9.26
CA MET A 293 -6.54 6.28 -8.82
C MET A 293 -6.70 7.58 -9.60
N LEU A 294 -6.53 8.72 -8.93
CA LEU A 294 -6.45 10.03 -9.59
C LEU A 294 -5.28 10.04 -10.59
N SER A 295 -5.53 10.50 -11.82
CA SER A 295 -4.47 10.60 -12.83
C SER A 295 -3.53 11.80 -12.56
N PRO A 296 -2.28 11.78 -13.04
CA PRO A 296 -1.39 12.94 -13.00
C PRO A 296 -1.98 14.17 -13.68
N GLU A 297 -2.74 13.98 -14.77
CA GLU A 297 -3.41 15.05 -15.50
C GLU A 297 -4.50 15.71 -14.66
N GLU A 298 -5.32 14.91 -13.96
CA GLU A 298 -6.33 15.42 -13.04
C GLU A 298 -5.71 16.14 -11.84
N LEU A 299 -4.61 15.63 -11.28
CA LEU A 299 -3.87 16.32 -10.22
C LEU A 299 -3.28 17.65 -10.73
N SER A 300 -2.78 17.65 -11.98
CA SER A 300 -2.17 18.82 -12.59
C SER A 300 -3.12 20.02 -12.66
N VAL A 301 -4.42 19.79 -12.86
CA VAL A 301 -5.45 20.84 -12.85
C VAL A 301 -5.40 21.66 -11.56
N PHE A 302 -5.29 21.02 -10.40
CA PHE A 302 -5.24 21.71 -9.11
C PHE A 302 -3.90 22.42 -8.91
N THR A 303 -2.79 21.76 -9.25
CA THR A 303 -1.47 22.39 -9.12
C THR A 303 -1.32 23.63 -10.00
N LYS A 304 -1.82 23.59 -11.25
CA LYS A 304 -1.83 24.75 -12.14
C LYS A 304 -2.72 25.85 -11.60
N ARG A 305 -3.93 25.53 -11.13
CA ARG A 305 -4.83 26.51 -10.52
C ARG A 305 -4.21 27.20 -9.31
N ILE A 306 -3.41 26.48 -8.51
CA ILE A 306 -2.63 27.05 -7.40
C ILE A 306 -1.53 27.98 -7.92
N GLU A 307 -0.71 27.51 -8.87
CA GLU A 307 0.36 28.31 -9.51
C GLU A 307 -0.20 29.56 -10.22
N ASP A 308 -1.45 29.50 -10.68
CA ASP A 308 -2.09 30.60 -11.39
C ASP A 308 -2.64 31.68 -10.45
N VAL A 309 -2.74 31.42 -9.13
CA VAL A 309 -3.27 32.37 -8.15
C VAL A 309 -2.38 33.62 -8.06
N TYR A 310 -1.06 33.46 -8.04
CA TYR A 310 -0.14 34.58 -7.92
C TYR A 310 0.79 34.71 -9.13
N GLN A 311 0.46 35.70 -9.98
CA GLN A 311 1.22 36.10 -11.17
C GLN A 311 2.20 37.26 -10.89
N GLY A 312 2.61 37.44 -9.63
CA GLY A 312 3.47 38.55 -9.23
C GLY A 312 4.96 38.33 -9.56
N LYS A 313 5.80 39.29 -9.18
CA LYS A 313 7.22 39.32 -9.57
C LYS A 313 8.14 38.60 -8.57
N ALA A 314 7.65 38.22 -7.39
CA ALA A 314 8.47 37.57 -6.38
C ALA A 314 8.54 36.06 -6.65
N ASN A 315 9.75 35.53 -6.82
CA ASN A 315 9.93 34.08 -6.93
C ASN A 315 9.82 33.43 -5.56
N PRO A 316 9.24 32.21 -5.46
CA PRO A 316 9.28 31.44 -4.22
C PRO A 316 10.72 31.23 -3.79
N LYS A 317 11.06 31.66 -2.57
CA LYS A 317 12.39 31.48 -1.96
C LYS A 317 12.67 30.03 -1.52
N VAL A 318 11.81 29.10 -1.92
CA VAL A 318 11.82 27.70 -1.50
C VAL A 318 11.66 26.81 -2.73
N THR A 319 12.53 25.81 -2.85
CA THR A 319 12.51 24.79 -3.92
C THR A 319 11.36 23.79 -3.76
N LYS A 320 11.03 23.03 -4.81
CA LYS A 320 9.97 21.99 -4.75
C LYS A 320 10.33 20.92 -3.70
N GLU A 321 11.61 20.58 -3.58
CA GLU A 321 12.13 19.59 -2.64
C GLU A 321 12.06 20.08 -1.19
N GLU A 322 12.45 21.33 -0.93
CA GLU A 322 12.32 21.95 0.39
C GLU A 322 10.84 22.08 0.80
N ALA A 323 9.96 22.41 -0.15
CA ALA A 323 8.52 22.45 0.09
C ALA A 323 7.95 21.05 0.41
N ILE A 324 8.34 20.01 -0.35
CA ILE A 324 7.98 18.61 -0.07
C ILE A 324 8.47 18.17 1.32
N GLN A 325 9.68 18.60 1.71
CA GLN A 325 10.24 18.31 3.02
C GLN A 325 9.46 19.00 4.14
N ALA A 326 9.17 20.30 4.01
CA ALA A 326 8.44 21.09 4.99
C ALA A 326 7.02 20.55 5.24
N VAL A 327 6.33 20.10 4.19
CA VAL A 327 4.97 19.53 4.32
C VAL A 327 4.99 18.08 4.84
N SER A 328 6.09 17.35 4.64
CA SER A 328 6.24 15.97 5.15
C SER A 328 6.56 15.92 6.65
N THR A 329 7.20 16.96 7.20
CA THR A 329 7.54 17.04 8.64
C THR A 329 6.45 17.68 9.50
N GLY A 330 5.31 18.07 8.90
CA GLY A 330 4.20 18.71 9.62
C GLY A 330 4.54 20.09 10.16
N THR A 331 5.53 20.76 9.58
CA THR A 331 5.96 22.09 10.01
C THR A 331 5.03 23.15 9.43
N SER A 332 3.80 23.22 9.95
CA SER A 332 2.93 24.36 9.73
C SER A 332 3.39 25.52 10.63
N SER A 333 3.70 26.64 9.99
CA SER A 333 3.72 28.01 10.55
C SER A 333 4.92 28.41 11.42
N SER A 334 5.90 29.10 10.82
CA SER A 334 6.12 30.55 11.04
C SER A 334 7.49 30.99 10.53
N VAL A 335 7.46 32.01 9.68
CA VAL A 335 8.60 32.89 9.41
C VAL A 335 8.89 33.63 10.71
N SER A 336 9.96 33.28 11.43
CA SER A 336 10.74 34.15 12.35
C SER A 336 11.80 33.36 13.11
N ALA A 337 13.07 33.47 12.68
CA ALA A 337 14.24 33.75 13.53
C ALA A 337 15.53 33.44 12.77
N LEU A 338 16.15 34.50 12.25
CA LEU A 338 17.60 34.53 12.00
C LEU A 338 18.36 34.45 13.34
N THR A 339 19.65 34.13 13.23
CA THR A 339 20.76 34.39 14.18
C THR A 339 21.00 33.41 15.33
N SER A 340 22.13 32.69 15.28
CA SER A 340 23.31 33.05 16.08
C SER A 340 24.51 32.16 15.75
N THR A 341 25.68 32.73 16.03
CA THR A 341 27.01 32.53 15.46
C THR A 341 27.95 31.68 16.32
N GLN A 342 28.92 31.03 15.65
CA GLN A 342 30.34 30.80 16.04
C GLN A 342 30.68 29.92 17.27
N SER A 343 31.34 28.77 17.07
CA SER A 343 32.83 28.51 17.11
C SER A 343 33.25 28.00 18.52
N THR A 344 34.14 27.03 18.81
CA THR A 344 35.46 26.56 18.30
C THR A 344 35.75 25.12 18.84
N VAL A 345 36.20 24.10 18.05
CA VAL A 345 37.59 23.57 17.81
C VAL A 345 38.40 23.27 19.09
N THR A 346 38.84 22.02 19.43
CA THR A 346 39.99 21.24 18.87
C THR A 346 39.98 19.71 19.18
N VAL A 347 40.19 18.87 18.13
CA VAL A 347 41.17 17.76 17.89
C VAL A 347 41.40 16.70 19.01
N LYS A 348 41.23 15.36 18.86
CA LYS A 348 41.73 14.37 17.87
C LYS A 348 41.09 12.97 18.11
N GLU A 349 41.26 12.08 17.11
CA GLU A 349 41.12 10.60 17.08
C GLU A 349 39.87 9.95 16.44
N ASP A 350 40.21 9.01 15.55
CA ASP A 350 39.39 8.21 14.67
C ASP A 350 38.31 7.42 15.39
N THR A 351 37.04 7.75 15.14
CA THR A 351 35.90 6.84 15.32
C THR A 351 34.71 7.38 14.54
N LYS A 352 34.00 6.49 13.83
CA LYS A 352 32.67 6.65 13.21
C LYS A 352 32.14 8.11 13.18
N LYS A 353 32.34 8.82 12.07
CA LYS A 353 31.69 10.13 11.87
C LYS A 353 30.18 9.94 11.89
N ASP A 354 29.54 10.63 12.83
CA ASP A 354 28.11 10.78 12.94
C ASP A 354 27.60 11.51 11.69
N HIS A 355 27.22 10.76 10.65
CA HIS A 355 26.71 11.33 9.41
C HIS A 355 25.30 11.86 9.68
N GLN A 356 25.22 13.16 9.96
CA GLN A 356 23.93 13.86 10.05
C GLN A 356 23.19 13.70 8.71
N ALA A 357 22.11 12.94 8.76
CA ALA A 357 21.24 12.62 7.63
C ALA A 357 20.79 13.87 6.86
N SER A 358 20.76 13.80 5.52
CA SER A 358 20.20 14.83 4.65
C SER A 358 20.82 16.23 4.80
N LYS A 359 22.14 16.33 4.84
CA LYS A 359 22.85 17.58 5.10
C LYS A 359 23.87 17.94 4.02
N TRP A 360 23.83 19.21 3.60
CA TRP A 360 24.91 19.83 2.83
C TRP A 360 26.10 20.13 3.73
N PHE A 361 27.29 19.81 3.26
CA PHE A 361 28.53 20.15 3.94
C PHE A 361 29.61 20.54 2.93
N LYS A 362 30.55 21.37 3.38
CA LYS A 362 31.65 21.84 2.57
C LYS A 362 32.94 21.22 3.05
N GLU A 363 33.68 20.59 2.15
CA GLU A 363 34.98 19.99 2.45
C GLU A 363 35.97 20.37 1.33
N SER A 364 37.16 20.83 1.72
CA SER A 364 38.21 21.25 0.76
C SER A 364 37.71 22.22 -0.32
N GLY A 365 36.82 23.14 0.05
CA GLY A 365 36.28 24.17 -0.86
C GLY A 365 35.13 23.72 -1.75
N LYS A 366 34.80 22.43 -1.80
CA LYS A 366 33.70 21.86 -2.59
C LYS A 366 32.50 21.49 -1.70
N TRP A 367 31.30 21.59 -2.26
CA TRP A 367 30.07 21.21 -1.59
C TRP A 367 29.71 19.75 -1.86
N TYR A 368 29.18 19.08 -0.85
CA TYR A 368 28.74 17.69 -0.87
C TYR A 368 27.41 17.58 -0.14
N TYR A 369 26.66 16.51 -0.43
CA TYR A 369 25.40 16.21 0.23
C TYR A 369 25.35 14.74 0.68
N ASN A 370 24.92 14.50 1.92
CA ASN A 370 24.65 13.15 2.41
C ASN A 370 23.15 12.85 2.35
N ASP A 371 22.77 11.62 1.98
CA ASP A 371 21.39 11.14 2.02
C ASP A 371 20.91 10.85 3.45
N LEU A 372 19.67 10.35 3.57
CA LEU A 372 19.06 10.01 4.86
C LEU A 372 19.80 8.91 5.63
N SER A 373 20.59 8.10 4.94
CA SER A 373 21.43 7.05 5.52
C SER A 373 22.86 7.52 5.80
N GLY A 374 23.15 8.81 5.56
CA GLY A 374 24.45 9.41 5.76
C GLY A 374 25.44 9.20 4.61
N ASN A 375 25.00 8.58 3.50
CA ASN A 375 25.88 8.30 2.36
C ASN A 375 25.97 9.50 1.42
N LEU A 376 27.15 9.71 0.82
CA LEU A 376 27.35 10.74 -0.20
C LEU A 376 26.46 10.51 -1.42
N VAL A 377 25.68 11.54 -1.77
CA VAL A 377 24.87 11.56 -2.98
C VAL A 377 25.74 11.85 -4.21
N ARG A 378 25.49 11.12 -5.29
CA ARG A 378 26.26 11.15 -6.55
C ARG A 378 25.34 10.96 -7.75
N ASN A 379 25.77 11.51 -8.88
CA ASN A 379 25.14 11.40 -10.21
C ASN A 379 23.63 11.68 -10.20
N ARG A 380 23.19 12.68 -9.44
CA ARG A 380 21.78 13.05 -9.38
C ARG A 380 21.59 14.46 -8.84
N TRP A 381 20.41 14.99 -9.10
CA TRP A 381 19.95 16.26 -8.54
C TRP A 381 19.58 16.12 -7.05
N VAL A 382 19.91 17.14 -6.28
CA VAL A 382 19.42 17.41 -4.93
C VAL A 382 18.91 18.85 -4.94
N GLY A 383 17.59 19.00 -5.05
CA GLY A 383 16.99 20.30 -5.32
C GLY A 383 17.48 20.86 -6.65
N ARG A 384 18.01 22.09 -6.63
CA ARG A 384 18.53 22.77 -7.81
C ARG A 384 19.97 22.41 -8.17
N TYR A 385 20.63 21.57 -7.38
CA TYR A 385 22.06 21.31 -7.47
C TYR A 385 22.34 19.89 -7.95
N TYR A 386 23.30 19.72 -8.85
CA TYR A 386 23.69 18.38 -9.31
C TYR A 386 24.92 17.89 -8.57
N LEU A 387 24.87 16.68 -8.02
CA LEU A 387 26.02 16.03 -7.38
C LEU A 387 26.67 15.13 -8.41
N LYS A 388 27.95 15.36 -8.70
CA LYS A 388 28.70 14.64 -9.72
C LYS A 388 29.13 13.25 -9.24
N ALA A 389 29.82 12.51 -10.11
CA ALA A 389 30.34 11.17 -9.78
C ALA A 389 31.30 11.20 -8.59
N ASP A 390 32.09 12.26 -8.43
CA ASP A 390 32.98 12.47 -7.28
C ASP A 390 32.26 12.97 -6.01
N ALA A 391 30.93 13.06 -6.05
CA ALA A 391 30.02 13.62 -5.03
C ALA A 391 30.15 15.13 -4.83
N SER A 392 31.02 15.81 -5.58
CA SER A 392 31.07 17.26 -5.51
C SER A 392 29.88 17.86 -6.26
N MET A 393 29.34 18.94 -5.71
CA MET A 393 28.34 19.76 -6.37
C MET A 393 28.92 20.40 -7.63
N ALA A 394 28.19 20.31 -8.74
CA ALA A 394 28.51 20.97 -9.99
C ALA A 394 28.35 22.50 -9.85
N VAL A 395 29.24 23.27 -10.47
CA VAL A 395 29.22 24.74 -10.47
C VAL A 395 29.72 25.28 -11.80
N SER A 396 28.99 26.21 -12.41
CA SER A 396 29.36 26.85 -13.69
C SER A 396 29.68 25.85 -14.80
N GLU A 397 28.89 24.78 -14.92
CA GLU A 397 29.17 23.68 -15.86
C GLU A 397 27.88 23.10 -16.46
N TRP A 398 28.04 22.45 -17.61
CA TRP A 398 26.98 21.70 -18.29
C TRP A 398 26.90 20.27 -17.76
N ILE A 399 25.69 19.80 -17.50
CA ILE A 399 25.39 18.46 -17.03
C ILE A 399 24.47 17.79 -18.04
N TYR A 400 24.85 16.62 -18.52
CA TYR A 400 23.93 15.72 -19.21
C TYR A 400 23.34 14.77 -18.18
N ASP A 401 22.02 14.75 -18.08
CA ASP A 401 21.31 13.84 -17.19
C ASP A 401 20.67 12.71 -18.02
N GLU A 402 21.09 11.48 -17.75
CA GLU A 402 20.64 10.28 -18.47
C GLU A 402 19.17 9.93 -18.16
N ASP A 403 18.66 10.25 -16.97
CA ASP A 403 17.28 9.97 -16.58
C ASP A 403 16.32 10.90 -17.34
N TYR A 404 16.72 12.17 -17.48
CA TYR A 404 15.95 13.19 -18.20
C TYR A 404 16.30 13.28 -19.69
N LYS A 405 17.34 12.58 -20.15
CA LYS A 405 17.86 12.59 -21.52
C LYS A 405 18.08 14.00 -22.08
N SER A 406 18.52 14.91 -21.21
CA SER A 406 18.60 16.34 -21.51
C SER A 406 19.88 16.96 -20.92
N TRP A 407 20.32 18.03 -21.57
CA TRP A 407 21.34 18.91 -21.02
C TRP A 407 20.72 19.93 -20.06
N PHE A 408 21.48 20.27 -19.03
CA PHE A 408 21.20 21.28 -18.03
C PHE A 408 22.47 22.12 -17.84
N TYR A 409 22.31 23.36 -17.43
CA TYR A 409 23.44 24.20 -17.03
C TYR A 409 23.24 24.67 -15.60
N VAL A 410 24.28 24.53 -14.77
CA VAL A 410 24.31 25.10 -13.42
C VAL A 410 25.17 26.34 -13.39
N ASP A 411 24.69 27.39 -12.72
CA ASP A 411 25.39 28.67 -12.63
C ASP A 411 26.51 28.66 -11.57
N SER A 412 27.08 29.84 -11.28
CA SER A 412 28.16 29.99 -10.29
C SER A 412 27.74 29.71 -8.85
N THR A 413 26.44 29.63 -8.58
CA THR A 413 25.89 29.18 -7.30
C THR A 413 25.68 27.66 -7.26
N GLY A 414 25.77 26.99 -8.41
CA GLY A 414 25.51 25.56 -8.61
C GLY A 414 24.04 25.22 -8.83
N SER A 415 23.16 26.22 -8.85
CA SER A 415 21.74 26.04 -9.18
C SER A 415 21.56 25.89 -10.69
N TYR A 416 20.68 24.99 -11.14
CA TYR A 416 20.31 24.94 -12.55
C TYR A 416 19.63 26.24 -13.00
N VAL A 417 19.97 26.65 -14.21
CA VAL A 417 19.39 27.80 -14.91
C VAL A 417 18.12 27.37 -15.62
N GLU A 418 17.06 28.18 -15.56
CA GLU A 418 15.81 27.94 -16.28
C GLU A 418 15.18 29.25 -16.74
N LYS A 419 14.33 29.17 -17.77
CA LYS A 419 13.69 30.30 -18.46
C LYS A 419 14.67 31.40 -18.86
N ALA A 420 15.90 31.03 -19.18
CA ALA A 420 16.97 31.98 -19.44
C ALA A 420 17.98 31.44 -20.45
N TRP A 421 18.75 32.36 -21.02
CA TRP A 421 19.84 32.06 -21.93
C TRP A 421 21.13 31.75 -21.18
N GLN A 422 21.83 30.71 -21.64
CA GLN A 422 23.23 30.47 -21.32
C GLN A 422 24.03 30.40 -22.62
N GLY A 423 24.71 31.49 -22.97
CA GLY A 423 25.39 31.60 -24.25
C GLY A 423 24.40 31.51 -25.42
N GLU A 424 24.60 30.54 -26.31
CA GLU A 424 23.74 30.32 -27.49
C GLU A 424 22.55 29.37 -27.21
N TYR A 425 22.39 28.91 -25.96
CA TYR A 425 21.39 27.91 -25.58
C TYR A 425 20.32 28.52 -24.69
N TYR A 426 19.09 28.02 -24.80
CA TYR A 426 17.98 28.41 -23.93
C TYR A 426 17.62 27.25 -23.00
N LEU A 427 17.55 27.52 -21.70
CA LEU A 427 17.10 26.56 -20.69
C LEU A 427 15.63 26.84 -20.40
N LYS A 428 14.75 25.86 -20.66
CA LYS A 428 13.30 25.94 -20.45
C LYS A 428 12.96 25.82 -18.96
N ARG A 429 11.67 25.96 -18.62
CA ARG A 429 11.15 25.68 -17.26
C ARG A 429 11.62 24.28 -16.82
N GLY A 430 12.12 24.17 -15.60
CA GLY A 430 12.71 22.94 -15.06
C GLY A 430 14.15 22.67 -15.50
N GLY A 431 14.80 23.59 -16.22
CA GLY A 431 16.23 23.56 -16.55
C GLY A 431 16.63 22.81 -17.82
N TYR A 432 15.66 22.22 -18.54
CA TYR A 432 15.90 21.48 -19.77
C TYR A 432 16.42 22.38 -20.89
N MET A 433 17.56 22.04 -21.48
CA MET A 433 18.04 22.71 -22.69
C MET A 433 17.07 22.49 -23.85
N ALA A 434 16.61 23.58 -24.45
CA ALA A 434 15.76 23.54 -25.65
C ALA A 434 16.54 23.03 -26.86
N LYS A 435 15.89 22.21 -27.69
CA LYS A 435 16.48 21.64 -28.91
C LYS A 435 15.39 21.25 -29.92
N SER A 436 15.61 21.62 -31.18
CA SER A 436 14.67 21.37 -32.28
C SER A 436 13.26 21.92 -32.01
N GLU A 437 13.15 23.07 -31.35
CA GLU A 437 11.87 23.61 -30.89
C GLU A 437 11.84 25.14 -30.84
N TRP A 438 10.63 25.70 -30.85
CA TRP A 438 10.38 27.11 -30.64
C TRP A 438 10.29 27.44 -29.14
N VAL A 439 10.91 28.55 -28.74
CA VAL A 439 10.77 29.13 -27.40
C VAL A 439 10.36 30.59 -27.51
N PHE A 440 9.42 30.99 -26.66
CA PHE A 440 9.08 32.39 -26.50
C PHE A 440 9.83 32.95 -25.29
N ASP A 441 10.59 34.02 -25.52
CA ASP A 441 11.26 34.75 -24.46
C ASP A 441 10.52 36.06 -24.18
N SER A 442 9.84 36.12 -23.04
CA SER A 442 9.09 37.29 -22.61
C SER A 442 9.96 38.50 -22.30
N GLN A 443 11.25 38.31 -22.00
CA GLN A 443 12.18 39.42 -21.78
C GLN A 443 12.45 40.19 -23.08
N TYR A 444 12.47 39.48 -24.21
CA TYR A 444 12.73 40.06 -25.53
C TYR A 444 11.47 40.20 -26.40
N ASP A 445 10.32 39.81 -25.86
CA ASP A 445 9.00 39.76 -26.51
C ASP A 445 9.07 39.13 -27.91
N SER A 446 9.78 38.01 -28.02
CA SER A 446 10.01 37.38 -29.31
C SER A 446 10.14 35.87 -29.22
N TRP A 447 9.87 35.23 -30.36
CA TRP A 447 10.08 33.81 -30.57
C TRP A 447 11.48 33.56 -31.10
N TYR A 448 12.09 32.49 -30.62
CA TYR A 448 13.37 31.96 -31.04
C TYR A 448 13.20 30.49 -31.39
N TYR A 449 14.01 29.97 -32.31
CA TYR A 449 14.05 28.54 -32.61
C TYR A 449 15.41 27.99 -32.22
N LEU A 450 15.45 26.88 -31.49
CA LEU A 450 16.69 26.18 -31.16
C LEU A 450 16.88 25.03 -32.14
N ASN A 451 18.06 24.96 -32.76
CA ASN A 451 18.41 23.90 -33.70
C ASN A 451 18.62 22.55 -32.99
N GLN A 452 18.90 21.51 -33.78
CA GLN A 452 19.17 20.16 -33.25
C GLN A 452 20.43 20.09 -32.37
N ASP A 453 21.36 21.02 -32.49
CA ASP A 453 22.51 21.14 -31.58
C ASP A 453 22.18 21.93 -30.30
N GLY A 454 20.96 22.48 -30.19
CA GLY A 454 20.49 23.29 -29.06
C GLY A 454 20.78 24.78 -29.18
N LYS A 455 21.53 25.20 -30.19
CA LYS A 455 21.85 26.62 -30.41
C LYS A 455 20.70 27.35 -31.07
N TYR A 456 20.48 28.62 -30.73
CA TYR A 456 19.46 29.40 -31.43
C TYR A 456 19.81 29.62 -32.90
N ALA A 457 18.79 29.48 -33.74
CA ALA A 457 18.81 29.78 -35.14
C ALA A 457 18.96 31.29 -35.36
N ARG A 458 19.89 31.69 -36.23
CA ARG A 458 20.06 33.09 -36.65
C ARG A 458 20.44 33.17 -38.11
N ASN A 459 19.99 34.21 -38.79
CA ASN A 459 20.20 34.43 -40.23
C ASN A 459 19.82 33.22 -41.10
N GLN A 460 18.72 32.54 -40.76
CA GLN A 460 18.30 31.35 -41.50
C GLN A 460 16.79 31.16 -41.51
N TRP A 461 16.34 30.42 -42.52
CA TRP A 461 14.97 29.95 -42.64
C TRP A 461 14.78 28.63 -41.90
N ILE A 462 13.71 28.53 -41.12
CA ILE A 462 13.27 27.32 -40.42
C ILE A 462 11.95 26.88 -41.05
N LYS A 463 11.90 25.61 -41.45
CA LYS A 463 10.67 24.97 -41.89
C LYS A 463 10.04 24.28 -40.70
N ASP A 464 8.79 24.63 -40.40
CA ASP A 464 7.99 24.00 -39.35
C ASP A 464 6.61 23.65 -39.91
N GLY A 465 6.35 22.35 -40.06
CA GLY A 465 5.25 21.83 -40.87
C GLY A 465 5.36 22.28 -42.34
N ASP A 466 4.27 22.83 -42.87
CA ASP A 466 4.20 23.36 -44.25
C ASP A 466 4.59 24.83 -44.36
N LYS A 467 5.03 25.44 -43.25
CA LYS A 467 5.32 26.88 -43.15
C LYS A 467 6.81 27.13 -43.03
N TRP A 468 7.22 28.33 -43.45
CA TRP A 468 8.58 28.81 -43.35
C TRP A 468 8.64 30.08 -42.52
N TYR A 469 9.64 30.14 -41.65
CA TYR A 469 9.88 31.24 -40.71
C TYR A 469 11.34 31.68 -40.82
N TYR A 470 11.61 32.98 -40.70
CA TYR A 470 12.99 33.48 -40.73
C TYR A 470 13.42 34.01 -39.36
N LEU A 471 14.60 33.59 -38.91
CA LEU A 471 15.21 34.09 -37.68
C LEU A 471 16.28 35.11 -38.04
N LEU A 472 16.18 36.30 -37.45
CA LEU A 472 17.07 37.44 -37.66
C LEU A 472 18.48 37.17 -37.10
N ALA A 473 19.40 38.12 -37.29
CA ALA A 473 20.79 38.01 -36.85
C ALA A 473 20.93 37.85 -35.32
N ASP A 474 19.99 38.42 -34.57
CA ASP A 474 19.88 38.31 -33.10
C ASP A 474 19.04 37.11 -32.65
N GLY A 475 18.60 36.27 -33.59
CA GLY A 475 17.82 35.06 -33.32
C GLY A 475 16.31 35.26 -33.19
N LYS A 476 15.81 36.50 -33.27
CA LYS A 476 14.37 36.79 -33.16
C LYS A 476 13.62 36.39 -34.41
N LEU A 477 12.39 35.92 -34.24
CA LEU A 477 11.46 35.67 -35.35
C LEU A 477 11.14 36.98 -36.08
N ALA A 478 11.39 37.01 -37.39
CA ALA A 478 10.97 38.10 -38.26
C ALA A 478 9.44 38.14 -38.39
N LYS A 479 8.83 39.31 -38.24
CA LYS A 479 7.39 39.54 -38.45
C LYS A 479 7.18 40.82 -39.26
N ASN A 480 6.16 40.84 -40.11
CA ASN A 480 5.75 42.03 -40.88
C ASN A 480 6.88 42.70 -41.68
N MET A 481 7.77 41.92 -42.31
CA MET A 481 8.92 42.45 -43.04
C MET A 481 9.28 41.61 -44.27
N THR A 482 10.24 42.10 -45.07
CA THR A 482 10.76 41.40 -46.26
C THR A 482 12.21 40.99 -46.03
N ILE A 483 12.51 39.71 -46.22
CA ILE A 483 13.85 39.11 -46.08
C ILE A 483 14.29 38.62 -47.46
N ASN A 484 15.29 39.26 -48.06
CA ASN A 484 15.85 38.86 -49.37
C ASN A 484 14.80 38.65 -50.48
N GLY A 485 13.76 39.49 -50.51
CA GLY A 485 12.66 39.40 -51.49
C GLY A 485 11.47 38.54 -51.07
N TYR A 486 11.55 37.84 -49.93
CA TYR A 486 10.45 37.02 -49.38
C TYR A 486 9.74 37.77 -48.25
N LYS A 487 8.41 37.85 -48.30
CA LYS A 487 7.61 38.58 -47.30
C LYS A 487 7.12 37.64 -46.20
N VAL A 488 7.25 38.05 -44.94
CA VAL A 488 6.66 37.34 -43.79
C VAL A 488 5.51 38.14 -43.18
N ASN A 489 4.45 37.46 -42.76
CA ASN A 489 3.24 38.07 -42.18
C ASN A 489 3.43 38.42 -40.69
N GLU A 490 2.34 38.83 -40.01
CA GLU A 490 2.34 39.21 -38.59
C GLU A 490 2.68 38.05 -37.64
N LYS A 491 2.48 36.81 -38.10
CA LYS A 491 2.82 35.57 -37.39
C LYS A 491 4.23 35.08 -37.71
N GLY A 492 4.94 35.79 -38.61
CA GLY A 492 6.27 35.43 -39.09
C GLY A 492 6.30 34.34 -40.16
N GLU A 493 5.14 33.97 -40.70
CA GLU A 493 5.01 32.96 -41.75
C GLU A 493 5.33 33.59 -43.11
N TRP A 494 6.16 32.93 -43.92
CA TRP A 494 6.37 33.29 -45.32
C TRP A 494 5.06 33.20 -46.11
N VAL A 495 4.76 34.25 -46.89
CA VAL A 495 3.54 34.41 -47.70
C VAL A 495 3.82 34.79 -49.15
#